data_AF-A0A3B9JYC8-F1
#
_entry.id   AF-A0A3B9JYC8-F1
#
_cell.length_a   1.000
_cell.length_b   1.000
_cell.length_c   1.000
_cell.angle_alpha   90.00
_cell.angle_beta   90.00
_cell.angle_gamma   90.00
#
_symmetry.space_group_name_H-M   'P 1'
#
loop_
_entity.id
_entity.type
_entity.pdbx_description
1 polymer ?
#
loop_
_entity_poly.entity_id
_entity_poly.type
_entity_poly.pdbx_seq_one_letter_code
_entity_poly.pdbx_strand_id
1 'polypeptide(L)'
;MATISGASVKNIVVACEAGMGSSVMVAKQLAKQLKAQEVSVTHSPVNQLTETEHDLVLCHRGLGSRAKQAVPNSVVIMFDMFLGDLKIAEVVSKIKSGDDISDD
;
A
#
# COMPACT_ATOMS: atom_id res chain seq x y z
N MET A 1 -10.20 -0.67 12.42
CA MET A 1 -10.15 -1.51 11.22
C MET A 1 -10.76 -0.71 10.10
N ALA A 2 -9.94 -0.31 9.14
CA ALA A 2 -10.39 0.33 7.91
C ALA A 2 -10.59 -0.75 6.84
N THR A 3 -11.51 -0.51 5.91
CA THR A 3 -11.80 -1.44 4.81
C THR A 3 -12.10 -0.66 3.54
N ILE A 4 -11.64 -1.17 2.41
CA ILE A 4 -11.90 -0.61 1.09
C ILE A 4 -12.12 -1.74 0.07
N SER A 5 -13.09 -1.56 -0.83
CA SER A 5 -13.27 -2.47 -1.95
C SER A 5 -12.10 -2.34 -2.92
N GLY A 6 -11.52 -3.46 -3.34
CA GLY A 6 -10.44 -3.51 -4.31
C GLY A 6 -10.78 -2.80 -5.63
N ALA A 7 -12.05 -2.77 -6.03
CA ALA A 7 -12.51 -2.09 -7.24
C ALA A 7 -12.50 -0.56 -7.12
N SER A 8 -12.48 -0.02 -5.90
CA SER A 8 -12.46 1.41 -5.62
C SER A 8 -11.04 1.97 -5.43
N VAL A 9 -10.02 1.11 -5.32
CA VAL A 9 -8.63 1.53 -5.13
C VAL A 9 -8.10 2.13 -6.42
N LYS A 10 -7.68 3.40 -6.37
CA LYS A 10 -7.02 4.11 -7.47
C LYS A 10 -5.62 4.58 -7.11
N ASN A 11 -5.37 4.90 -5.85
CA ASN A 11 -4.12 5.44 -5.36
C ASN A 11 -3.54 4.56 -4.25
N ILE A 12 -2.38 3.95 -4.52
CA ILE A 12 -1.62 3.18 -3.53
C ILE A 12 -0.34 3.91 -3.18
N VAL A 13 -0.07 4.07 -1.89
CA VAL A 13 1.18 4.64 -1.39
C VAL A 13 2.02 3.56 -0.70
N VAL A 14 3.24 3.36 -1.18
CA VAL A 14 4.25 2.53 -0.50
C VAL A 14 5.02 3.41 0.48
N ALA A 15 4.74 3.26 1.78
CA ALA A 15 5.36 4.00 2.86
C ALA A 15 6.71 3.41 3.26
N CYS A 16 7.73 4.26 3.41
CA CYS A 16 9.08 3.87 3.83
C CYS A 16 9.73 4.91 4.74
N GLU A 17 10.88 4.58 5.34
CA GLU A 17 11.56 5.47 6.30
C GLU A 17 12.20 6.70 5.65
N ALA A 18 12.89 6.54 4.51
CA ALA A 18 13.70 7.60 3.91
C ALA A 18 13.16 8.14 2.57
N GLY A 19 12.06 7.60 2.04
CA GLY A 19 11.55 8.01 0.72
C GLY A 19 12.41 7.59 -0.49
N MET A 20 13.63 7.07 -0.29
CA MET A 20 14.56 6.65 -1.34
C MET A 20 15.12 5.26 -1.01
N GLY A 21 14.75 4.23 -1.78
CA GLY A 21 15.21 2.86 -1.56
C GLY A 21 14.26 1.78 -2.06
N SER A 22 14.07 0.73 -1.25
CA SER A 22 13.26 -0.46 -1.55
C SER A 22 11.79 -0.16 -1.88
N SER A 23 11.25 0.97 -1.42
CA SER A 23 9.92 1.47 -1.76
C SER A 23 9.74 1.75 -3.25
N VAL A 24 10.79 2.22 -3.94
CA VAL A 24 10.74 2.48 -5.39
C VAL A 24 10.62 1.17 -6.16
N MET A 25 11.30 0.12 -5.71
CA MET A 25 11.23 -1.20 -6.36
C MET A 25 9.83 -1.81 -6.21
N VAL A 26 9.28 -1.81 -5.00
CA VAL A 26 7.93 -2.33 -4.74
C VAL A 26 6.88 -1.51 -5.49
N ALA A 27 6.96 -0.19 -5.44
CA ALA A 27 6.02 0.69 -6.16
C ALA A 27 6.04 0.42 -7.67
N LYS A 28 7.21 0.31 -8.30
CA LYS A 28 7.33 -0.02 -9.73
C LYS A 28 6.78 -1.40 -10.07
N GLN A 29 7.04 -2.39 -9.22
CA GLN A 29 6.53 -3.75 -9.42
C GLN A 29 5.00 -3.78 -9.32
N LEU A 30 4.42 -3.11 -8.32
CA LEU A 30 2.98 -2.99 -8.14
C LEU A 30 2.33 -2.23 -9.30
N ALA A 31 2.88 -1.09 -9.70
CA ALA A 31 2.40 -0.32 -10.84
C ALA A 31 2.37 -1.17 -12.11
N LYS A 32 3.40 -2.01 -12.34
CA LYS A 32 3.41 -2.93 -13.49
C LYS A 32 2.31 -3.99 -13.40
N GLN A 33 2.05 -4.53 -12.21
CA GLN A 33 1.05 -5.58 -12.00
C GLN A 33 -0.40 -5.08 -12.04
N LEU A 34 -0.62 -3.82 -11.66
CA LEU A 34 -1.93 -3.17 -11.55
C LEU A 34 -2.23 -2.21 -12.71
N LYS A 35 -1.35 -2.14 -13.72
CA LYS A 35 -1.51 -1.25 -14.88
C LYS A 35 -2.86 -1.40 -15.59
N ALA A 36 -3.41 -2.60 -15.67
CA ALA A 36 -4.69 -2.85 -16.32
C ALA A 36 -5.89 -2.29 -15.54
N GLN A 37 -5.72 -2.03 -14.23
CA GLN A 37 -6.76 -1.56 -13.32
C GLN A 37 -6.66 -0.04 -13.12
N GLU A 38 -5.79 0.63 -13.88
CA GLU A 38 -5.58 2.07 -13.84
C GLU A 38 -5.21 2.60 -12.44
N VAL A 39 -4.57 1.76 -11.63
CA VAL A 39 -4.12 2.12 -10.27
C VAL A 39 -2.77 2.83 -10.34
N SER A 40 -2.73 4.03 -9.77
CA SER A 40 -1.52 4.79 -9.51
C SER A 40 -0.82 4.26 -8.26
N VAL A 41 0.47 3.94 -8.38
CA VAL A 41 1.29 3.50 -7.24
C VAL A 41 2.46 4.44 -7.06
N THR A 42 2.47 5.13 -5.93
CA THR A 42 3.52 6.07 -5.54
C THR A 42 4.23 5.59 -4.28
N HIS A 43 5.27 6.30 -3.86
CA HIS A 43 5.93 6.07 -2.59
C HIS A 43 6.05 7.37 -1.81
N SER A 44 5.99 7.28 -0.49
CA SER A 44 6.10 8.43 0.40
C SER A 44 6.84 8.04 1.69
N PRO A 45 7.56 8.96 2.33
CA PRO A 45 8.00 8.79 3.70
C PRO A 45 6.81 8.57 4.65
N VAL A 46 6.95 7.70 5.66
CA VAL A 46 5.87 7.42 6.63
C VAL A 46 5.37 8.69 7.35
N ASN A 47 6.27 9.64 7.60
CA ASN A 47 5.93 10.93 8.23
C ASN A 47 5.18 11.90 7.32
N GLN A 48 5.09 11.64 6.02
CA GLN A 48 4.36 12.46 5.03
C GLN A 48 3.04 11.82 4.58
N LEU A 49 2.64 10.69 5.18
CA LEU A 49 1.42 9.97 4.80
C LEU A 49 0.15 10.82 4.95
N THR A 50 0.09 11.70 5.95
CA THR A 50 -1.06 12.58 6.19
C THR A 50 -1.27 13.60 5.07
N GLU A 51 -0.20 13.98 4.36
CA GLU A 51 -0.23 14.96 3.27
C GLU A 51 -0.27 14.30 1.88
N THR A 52 -0.12 12.98 1.83
CA THR A 52 -0.10 12.21 0.58
C THR A 52 -1.51 11.67 0.31
N GLU A 53 -2.08 11.91 -0.87
CA GLU A 53 -3.35 11.30 -1.25
C GLU A 53 -3.19 9.77 -1.42
N HIS A 54 -4.06 8.99 -0.78
CA HIS A 54 -4.02 7.53 -0.82
C HIS A 54 -5.39 6.92 -0.51
N ASP A 55 -5.69 5.82 -1.20
CA ASP A 55 -6.81 4.93 -0.86
C ASP A 55 -6.31 3.75 0.00
N LEU A 56 -5.07 3.33 -0.24
CA LEU A 56 -4.44 2.20 0.43
C LEU A 56 -2.95 2.47 0.67
N VAL A 57 -2.48 2.16 1.88
CA VAL A 57 -1.09 2.29 2.28
C VAL A 57 -0.46 0.90 2.44
N LEU A 58 0.69 0.71 1.79
CA LEU A 58 1.55 -0.45 1.99
C LEU A 58 2.79 -0.03 2.76
N CYS A 59 3.16 -0.75 3.82
CA CYS A 59 4.39 -0.46 4.56
C CYS A 59 5.06 -1.74 5.06
N HIS A 60 6.37 -1.66 5.29
CA HIS A 60 7.07 -2.75 5.96
C HIS A 60 6.55 -2.89 7.41
N ARG A 61 6.42 -4.12 7.92
CA ARG A 61 5.88 -4.40 9.26
C ARG A 61 6.53 -3.57 10.38
N GLY A 62 7.83 -3.33 10.31
CA GLY A 62 8.56 -2.48 11.27
C GLY A 62 8.09 -1.03 11.34
N LEU A 63 7.35 -0.55 10.33
CA LEU A 63 6.78 0.80 10.26
C LEU A 63 5.26 0.81 10.44
N GLY A 64 4.63 -0.36 10.58
CA GLY A 64 3.17 -0.51 10.66
C GLY A 64 2.54 0.35 11.74
N SER A 65 3.09 0.35 12.96
CA SER A 65 2.56 1.16 14.06
C SER A 65 2.64 2.67 13.77
N ARG A 66 3.70 3.14 13.10
CA ARG A 66 3.85 4.56 12.75
C ARG A 66 2.91 4.96 11.62
N ALA A 67 2.80 4.12 10.59
CA ALA A 67 1.85 4.35 9.50
C ALA A 67 0.41 4.40 10.02
N LYS A 68 0.02 3.47 10.90
CA LYS A 68 -1.30 3.48 11.53
C LYS A 68 -1.57 4.67 12.45
N GLN A 69 -0.54 5.16 13.14
CA GLN A 69 -0.68 6.40 13.92
C GLN A 69 -0.85 7.63 13.03
N ALA A 70 -0.15 7.69 11.89
CA ALA A 70 -0.23 8.81 10.96
C ALA A 70 -1.58 8.87 10.21
N VAL A 71 -2.12 7.70 9.84
CA VAL A 71 -3.37 7.57 9.07
C VAL A 71 -4.30 6.50 9.71
N PRO A 72 -4.92 6.81 10.86
CA PRO A 72 -5.69 5.84 11.63
C PRO A 72 -6.92 5.30 10.90
N ASN A 73 -7.49 6.10 10.01
CA ASN A 73 -8.71 5.79 9.26
C ASN A 73 -8.44 5.16 7.87
N SER A 74 -7.18 5.09 7.45
CA SER A 74 -6.80 4.53 6.14
C SER A 74 -6.48 3.05 6.25
N VAL A 75 -6.66 2.33 5.14
CA VAL A 75 -6.28 0.92 5.02
C VAL A 75 -4.75 0.80 4.98
N VAL A 76 -4.14 0.24 6.02
CA VAL A 76 -2.69 0.05 6.12
C VAL A 76 -2.34 -1.44 6.11
N ILE A 77 -1.80 -1.92 5.00
CA ILE A 77 -1.35 -3.31 4.86
C ILE A 77 0.16 -3.39 5.12
N MET A 78 0.52 -4.24 6.08
CA MET A 78 1.91 -4.52 6.45
C MET A 78 2.45 -5.71 5.64
N PHE A 79 3.67 -5.58 5.13
CA PHE A 79 4.42 -6.65 4.47
C PHE A 79 5.79 -6.86 5.13
N ASP A 80 6.38 -8.03 4.93
CA ASP A 80 7.70 -8.39 5.50
C ASP A 80 8.79 -8.43 4.42
N MET A 81 8.45 -8.88 3.21
CA MET A 81 9.42 -8.99 2.12
C MET A 81 9.10 -8.00 1.00
N PHE A 82 10.14 -7.37 0.44
CA PHE A 82 9.95 -6.48 -0.71
C PHE A 82 9.67 -7.26 -2.02
N LEU A 83 10.01 -8.55 -2.06
CA LEU A 83 9.82 -9.42 -3.20
C LEU A 83 9.24 -10.75 -2.74
N GLY A 84 8.14 -11.19 -3.37
CA GLY A 84 7.51 -12.49 -3.08
C GLY A 84 6.67 -12.53 -1.80
N ASP A 85 6.31 -11.38 -1.24
CA ASP A 85 5.48 -11.31 -0.05
C ASP A 85 4.02 -11.67 -0.35
N LEU A 86 3.47 -12.55 0.48
CA LEU A 86 2.10 -13.05 0.33
C LEU A 86 1.05 -11.97 0.55
N LYS A 87 1.28 -10.99 1.44
CA LYS A 87 0.35 -9.88 1.68
C LYS A 87 0.30 -8.94 0.49
N ILE A 88 1.44 -8.66 -0.15
CA ILE A 88 1.48 -7.89 -1.39
C ILE A 88 0.70 -8.63 -2.49
N ALA A 89 0.93 -9.94 -2.65
CA ALA A 89 0.23 -10.74 -3.65
C ALA A 89 -1.29 -10.78 -3.39
N GLU A 90 -1.70 -10.93 -2.13
CA GLU A 90 -3.10 -10.89 -1.70
C GLU A 90 -3.77 -9.57 -2.08
N VAL A 91 -3.14 -8.42 -1.76
CA VAL A 91 -3.67 -7.09 -2.10
C VAL A 91 -3.83 -6.94 -3.62
N VAL A 92 -2.82 -7.33 -4.40
CA VAL A 92 -2.89 -7.28 -5.87
C VAL A 92 -4.03 -8.15 -6.40
N SER A 93 -4.23 -9.33 -5.83
CA SER A 93 -5.32 -10.23 -6.21
C SER A 93 -6.69 -9.62 -5.88
N LYS A 94 -6.85 -9.07 -4.68
CA LYS A 94 -8.10 -8.44 -4.24
C LYS A 94 -8.47 -7.23 -5.09
N ILE A 95 -7.49 -6.40 -5.46
CA ILE A 95 -7.72 -5.27 -6.40
C ILE A 95 -8.18 -5.78 -7.76
N LYS A 96 -7.59 -6.86 -8.27
CA LYS A 96 -7.97 -7.47 -9.56
C LYS A 96 -9.37 -8.07 -9.55
N SER A 97 -9.76 -8.71 -8.45
CA SER A 97 -11.07 -9.33 -8.29
C SER A 97 -12.17 -8.35 -7.84
N GLY A 98 -11.79 -7.21 -7.28
CA GLY A 98 -12.71 -6.25 -6.67
C GLY A 98 -13.09 -6.56 -5.22
N ASP A 99 -12.43 -7.54 -4.59
CA ASP A 99 -12.70 -7.99 -3.23
C ASP A 99 -12.28 -6.95 -2.18
N ASP A 100 -12.90 -7.01 -1.00
CA ASP A 100 -12.60 -6.12 0.12
C ASP A 100 -11.21 -6.36 0.73
N ILE A 101 -10.54 -5.25 1.03
CA ILE A 101 -9.21 -5.20 1.63
C ILE A 101 -9.33 -4.51 3.00
N SER A 102 -8.95 -5.20 4.06
CA SER A 102 -8.98 -4.70 5.44
C SER A 102 -7.60 -4.75 6.10
N ASP A 103 -7.39 -3.85 7.07
CA ASP A 103 -6.28 -3.93 8.02
C ASP A 103 -6.70 -4.55 9.35
N ASP A 104 -6.69 -5.89 9.37
CA ASP A 104 -6.76 -6.69 10.58
C ASP A 104 -5.37 -6.94 11.19
#